data_AF-A0A9J5YWK8-F1
#
_entry.id   AF-A0A9J5YWK8-F1
#
_cell.length_a   1.000
_cell.length_b   1.000
_cell.length_c   1.000
_cell.angle_alpha   90.00
_cell.angle_beta   90.00
_cell.angle_gamma   90.00
#
_symmetry.space_group_name_H-M   'P 1'
#
loop_
_entity.id
_entity.type
_entity.pdbx_description
1 polymer ?
#
loop_
_entity_poly.entity_id
_entity_poly.type
_entity_poly.pdbx_seq_one_letter_code
_entity_poly.pdbx_strand_id
1 'polypeptide(L)'
;MLPMKLVAGDFSPVVEVMVCGGANGGAFLQAAVGGFMPASRTCGRIKITDPNPKWVMEDMPLGRVMPDMLLLPTGDVILLNGASKGTAGWESAIDPVLNPILYETGQPDVNKRFSVLNPTSIPRMYHSSATLLPDGRILVGGSNPHIRYNFTGVKYPTELSLEAFMPPYLSPHHSHLRPSNTTLEGPVSYGQKFSVTFTLGVSQDTKEVMVTMIAPSFTTHSFAMNQRLLILDIVEIQQLSSFTQKITVYTPPSRNIAPPGYYMVFVVHKGVPGHSIWVKMQ
;
A
#
# COMPACT_ATOMS: atom_id res chain seq x y z
N MET A 1 -7.34 -2.73 5.37
CA MET A 1 -8.56 -2.19 4.74
C MET A 1 -8.18 -1.67 3.37
N LEU A 2 -8.98 -1.94 2.35
CA LEU A 2 -8.83 -1.34 1.03
C LEU A 2 -9.20 0.16 1.08
N PRO A 3 -8.87 0.94 0.04
CA PRO A 3 -9.19 2.36 -0.02
C PRO A 3 -10.67 2.66 0.26
N MET A 4 -10.92 3.64 1.11
CA MET A 4 -12.27 4.18 1.30
C MET A 4 -12.45 5.40 0.40
N LYS A 5 -13.39 5.31 -0.55
CA LYS A 5 -13.82 6.46 -1.34
C LYS A 5 -14.82 7.27 -0.53
N LEU A 6 -14.50 8.54 -0.28
CA LEU A 6 -15.36 9.44 0.46
C LEU A 6 -16.26 10.22 -0.50
N VAL A 7 -17.45 10.57 -0.01
CA VAL A 7 -18.41 11.44 -0.67
C VAL A 7 -18.84 12.50 0.35
N ALA A 8 -18.98 13.75 -0.08
CA ALA A 8 -19.40 14.84 0.78
C ALA A 8 -20.71 14.51 1.50
N GLY A 9 -20.71 14.65 2.83
CA GLY A 9 -21.89 14.39 3.67
C GLY A 9 -22.18 12.90 3.95
N ASP A 10 -21.41 11.97 3.39
CA ASP A 10 -21.52 10.54 3.70
C ASP A 10 -20.66 10.18 4.94
N PHE A 11 -21.31 9.73 6.00
CA PHE A 11 -20.68 9.32 7.25
C PHE A 11 -20.45 7.81 7.36
N SER A 12 -20.86 7.03 6.36
CA SER A 12 -20.79 5.55 6.35
C SER A 12 -20.22 5.04 5.03
N PRO A 13 -18.96 5.40 4.69
CA PRO A 13 -18.35 4.94 3.45
C PRO A 13 -18.25 3.41 3.43
N VAL A 14 -18.26 2.83 2.24
CA VAL A 14 -18.04 1.39 2.07
C VAL A 14 -16.66 1.03 2.61
N VAL A 15 -16.62 0.11 3.58
CA VAL A 15 -15.37 -0.43 4.12
C VAL A 15 -15.18 -1.84 3.61
N GLU A 16 -14.02 -2.08 3.00
CA GLU A 16 -13.65 -3.38 2.47
C GLU A 16 -12.31 -3.83 3.07
N VAL A 17 -12.21 -5.11 3.37
CA VAL A 17 -11.02 -5.76 3.91
C VAL A 17 -10.51 -6.77 2.89
N MET A 18 -9.20 -6.80 2.70
CA MET A 18 -8.50 -7.78 1.87
C MET A 18 -7.55 -8.58 2.76
N VAL A 19 -7.54 -9.90 2.58
CA VAL A 19 -6.67 -10.83 3.30
C VAL A 19 -6.07 -11.79 2.29
N CYS A 20 -4.73 -11.83 2.17
CA CYS A 20 -4.06 -12.72 1.24
C CYS A 20 -2.98 -13.56 1.91
N GLY A 21 -2.79 -14.77 1.38
CA GLY A 21 -1.65 -15.63 1.70
C GLY A 21 -1.69 -16.19 3.12
N GLY A 22 -0.51 -16.35 3.70
CA GLY A 22 -0.34 -16.95 5.02
C GLY A 22 -0.05 -18.46 4.97
N ALA A 23 0.22 -19.01 6.14
CA ALA A 23 0.57 -20.41 6.33
C ALA A 23 -0.70 -21.24 6.60
N ASN A 24 -0.71 -22.49 6.12
CA ASN A 24 -1.80 -23.42 6.44
C ASN A 24 -1.72 -23.86 7.91
N GLY A 25 -2.87 -24.27 8.46
CA GLY A 25 -2.93 -24.89 9.79
C GLY A 25 -1.95 -26.06 9.91
N GLY A 26 -1.17 -26.11 10.99
CA GLY A 26 -0.15 -27.14 11.21
C GLY A 26 1.21 -26.89 10.54
N ALA A 27 1.35 -25.85 9.69
CA ALA A 27 2.62 -25.53 9.02
C ALA A 27 3.77 -25.26 10.02
N PHE A 28 3.48 -24.66 11.18
CA PHE A 28 4.48 -24.45 12.24
C PHE A 28 5.00 -25.75 12.84
N LEU A 29 4.13 -26.72 13.10
CA LEU A 29 4.52 -28.04 13.61
C LEU A 29 5.37 -28.80 12.59
N GLN A 30 5.04 -28.68 11.30
CA GLN A 30 5.85 -29.24 10.22
C GLN A 30 7.22 -28.56 10.14
N ALA A 31 7.27 -27.23 10.24
CA ALA A 31 8.52 -26.48 10.17
C ALA A 31 9.49 -26.88 11.31
N ALA A 32 8.95 -27.17 12.51
CA ALA A 32 9.75 -27.62 13.66
C ALA A 32 10.49 -28.96 13.42
N VAL A 33 10.01 -29.79 12.49
CA VAL A 33 10.66 -31.05 12.08
C VAL A 33 11.31 -30.97 10.69
N GLY A 34 11.50 -29.75 10.16
CA GLY A 34 12.14 -29.51 8.86
C GLY A 34 11.21 -29.64 7.63
N GLY A 35 9.89 -29.77 7.84
CA GLY A 35 8.89 -29.79 6.78
C GLY A 35 8.33 -28.40 6.47
N PHE A 36 8.51 -27.91 5.25
CA PHE A 36 8.04 -26.58 4.84
C PHE A 36 6.83 -26.68 3.91
N MET A 37 5.63 -26.48 4.46
CA MET A 37 4.38 -26.52 3.68
C MET A 37 4.27 -25.32 2.72
N PRO A 38 3.70 -25.49 1.51
CA PRO A 38 3.40 -24.37 0.62
C PRO A 38 2.51 -23.32 1.28
N ALA A 39 2.84 -22.05 1.05
CA ALA A 39 2.05 -20.91 1.46
C ALA A 39 0.74 -20.84 0.66
N SER A 40 -0.31 -20.31 1.29
CA SER A 40 -1.58 -20.10 0.60
C SER A 40 -1.44 -19.08 -0.53
N ARG A 41 -2.16 -19.33 -1.63
CA ARG A 41 -2.35 -18.38 -2.75
C ARG A 41 -3.64 -17.60 -2.61
N THR A 42 -4.54 -18.02 -1.75
CA THR A 42 -5.87 -17.42 -1.65
C THR A 42 -5.77 -15.97 -1.24
N CYS A 43 -6.55 -15.12 -1.88
CA CYS A 43 -6.83 -13.78 -1.40
C CYS A 43 -8.34 -13.51 -1.40
N GLY A 44 -8.86 -13.11 -0.25
CA GLY A 44 -10.27 -12.79 -0.06
C GLY A 44 -10.49 -11.30 0.12
N ARG A 45 -11.55 -10.78 -0.48
CA ARG A 45 -12.11 -9.45 -0.22
C ARG A 45 -13.48 -9.56 0.43
N ILE A 46 -13.78 -8.70 1.39
CA ILE A 46 -15.09 -8.64 2.04
C ILE A 46 -15.46 -7.20 2.34
N LYS A 47 -16.66 -6.78 1.90
CA LYS A 47 -17.25 -5.50 2.27
C LYS A 47 -17.93 -5.65 3.62
N ILE A 48 -17.30 -5.18 4.68
CA ILE A 48 -17.77 -5.39 6.05
C ILE A 48 -18.96 -4.50 6.43
N THR A 49 -19.21 -3.45 5.65
CA THR A 49 -20.39 -2.57 5.78
C THR A 49 -21.60 -3.07 5.00
N ASP A 50 -21.45 -4.15 4.22
CA ASP A 50 -22.58 -4.79 3.55
C ASP A 50 -23.49 -5.47 4.60
N PRO A 51 -24.83 -5.30 4.54
CA PRO A 51 -25.75 -5.98 5.47
C PRO A 51 -25.67 -7.51 5.42
N ASN A 52 -25.16 -8.09 4.33
CA ASN A 52 -24.91 -9.52 4.19
C ASN A 52 -23.50 -9.76 3.60
N PRO A 53 -22.44 -9.55 4.40
CA PRO A 53 -21.09 -9.51 3.89
C PRO A 53 -20.66 -10.87 3.35
N LYS A 54 -20.12 -10.89 2.12
CA LYS A 54 -19.62 -12.09 1.44
C LYS A 54 -18.15 -11.95 1.08
N TRP A 55 -17.43 -13.05 1.22
CA TRP A 55 -16.09 -13.17 0.69
C TRP A 55 -16.13 -13.33 -0.83
N VAL A 56 -15.37 -12.50 -1.53
CA VAL A 56 -15.00 -12.68 -2.93
C VAL A 56 -13.57 -13.20 -2.94
N MET A 57 -13.38 -14.42 -3.45
CA MET A 57 -12.09 -15.11 -3.43
C MET A 57 -11.42 -15.02 -4.79
N GLU A 58 -10.13 -14.74 -4.78
CA GLU A 58 -9.22 -14.72 -5.92
C GLU A 58 -7.93 -15.46 -5.53
N ASP A 59 -7.09 -15.81 -6.50
CA ASP A 59 -5.79 -16.42 -6.23
C ASP A 59 -4.65 -15.49 -6.66
N MET A 60 -3.74 -15.23 -5.72
CA MET A 60 -2.48 -14.57 -6.01
C MET A 60 -1.65 -15.43 -6.98
N PRO A 61 -0.84 -14.80 -7.84
CA PRO A 61 0.04 -15.51 -8.76
C PRO A 61 1.15 -16.32 -8.06
N LEU A 62 1.50 -15.97 -6.81
CA LEU A 62 2.48 -16.67 -5.97
C LEU A 62 1.95 -16.74 -4.54
N GLY A 63 2.06 -17.92 -3.91
CA GLY A 63 1.74 -18.10 -2.49
C GLY A 63 2.80 -17.45 -1.62
N ARG A 64 2.41 -16.84 -0.50
CA ARG A 64 3.32 -16.05 0.33
C ARG A 64 2.96 -16.12 1.81
N VAL A 65 3.91 -16.56 2.65
CA VAL A 65 3.91 -16.33 4.10
C VAL A 65 4.68 -15.06 4.43
N MET A 66 4.29 -14.41 5.52
CA MET A 66 4.91 -13.17 6.00
C MET A 66 4.98 -12.03 4.95
N PRO A 67 3.93 -11.77 4.15
CA PRO A 67 3.93 -10.61 3.27
C PRO A 67 3.93 -9.31 4.08
N ASP A 68 4.59 -8.28 3.58
CA ASP A 68 4.18 -6.90 3.86
C ASP A 68 3.19 -6.47 2.77
N MET A 69 1.99 -6.04 3.18
CA MET A 69 0.93 -5.54 2.28
C MET A 69 0.73 -4.05 2.52
N LEU A 70 1.04 -3.23 1.51
CA LEU A 70 0.97 -1.77 1.61
C LEU A 70 -0.07 -1.17 0.65
N LEU A 71 -0.80 -0.16 1.12
CA LEU A 71 -1.64 0.69 0.29
C LEU A 71 -0.77 1.74 -0.41
N LEU A 72 -0.92 1.84 -1.73
CA LEU A 72 -0.24 2.79 -2.58
C LEU A 72 -1.08 4.07 -2.74
N PRO A 73 -0.48 5.23 -3.03
CA PRO A 73 -1.25 6.46 -3.28
C PRO A 73 -2.31 6.34 -4.38
N THR A 74 -2.13 5.42 -5.33
CA THR A 74 -3.11 5.13 -6.39
C THR A 74 -4.38 4.45 -5.89
N GLY A 75 -4.37 3.94 -4.65
CA GLY A 75 -5.41 3.05 -4.12
C GLY A 75 -5.13 1.56 -4.38
N ASP A 76 -4.03 1.22 -5.03
CA ASP A 76 -3.64 -0.16 -5.25
C ASP A 76 -2.96 -0.77 -4.02
N VAL A 77 -2.83 -2.09 -4.01
CA VAL A 77 -2.13 -2.82 -2.95
C VAL A 77 -0.87 -3.44 -3.53
N ILE A 78 0.25 -3.32 -2.83
CA ILE A 78 1.46 -4.05 -3.16
C ILE A 78 1.79 -5.05 -2.07
N LEU A 79 2.17 -6.25 -2.48
CA LEU A 79 2.66 -7.32 -1.62
C LEU A 79 4.13 -7.55 -1.91
N LEU A 80 4.95 -7.51 -0.86
CA LEU A 80 6.39 -7.73 -0.91
C LEU A 80 6.84 -8.57 0.29
N ASN A 81 8.11 -8.97 0.29
CA ASN A 81 8.74 -9.75 1.37
C ASN A 81 8.12 -11.14 1.63
N GLY A 82 8.76 -11.94 2.46
CA GLY A 82 8.28 -13.26 2.83
C GLY A 82 8.69 -14.38 1.86
N ALA A 83 8.06 -15.53 2.04
CA ALA A 83 8.52 -16.80 1.49
C ALA A 83 7.36 -17.64 0.94
N SER A 84 7.64 -18.56 0.02
CA SER A 84 6.62 -19.39 -0.62
C SER A 84 6.30 -20.67 0.16
N LYS A 85 7.11 -21.02 1.16
CA LYS A 85 6.90 -22.19 2.02
C LYS A 85 7.27 -21.93 3.47
N GLY A 86 6.60 -22.62 4.38
CA GLY A 86 6.82 -22.58 5.82
C GLY A 86 5.83 -21.68 6.54
N THR A 87 6.30 -20.91 7.52
CA THR A 87 5.50 -20.04 8.39
C THR A 87 6.32 -18.87 8.93
N ALA A 88 5.65 -17.92 9.58
CA ALA A 88 6.31 -16.95 10.44
C ALA A 88 7.03 -17.63 11.62
N GLY A 89 8.13 -17.02 12.05
CA GLY A 89 9.10 -17.60 12.97
C GLY A 89 10.44 -17.86 12.26
N TRP A 90 11.53 -17.88 13.03
CA TRP A 90 12.92 -17.91 12.58
C TRP A 90 13.25 -18.88 11.43
N GLU A 91 13.84 -20.04 11.70
CA GLU A 91 14.25 -21.03 10.70
C GLU A 91 13.06 -21.72 10.00
N SER A 92 11.86 -21.14 10.09
CA SER A 92 10.58 -21.79 9.80
C SER A 92 10.06 -21.52 8.39
N ALA A 93 10.84 -20.87 7.53
CA ALA A 93 10.46 -20.58 6.15
C ALA A 93 11.62 -20.76 5.17
N ILE A 94 11.28 -21.17 3.94
CA ILE A 94 12.23 -21.31 2.83
C ILE A 94 11.61 -20.80 1.52
N ASP A 95 12.45 -20.69 0.49
CA ASP A 95 12.07 -20.30 -0.87
C ASP A 95 11.49 -18.87 -0.89
N PRO A 96 12.35 -17.84 -0.68
CA PRO A 96 11.94 -16.43 -0.64
C PRO A 96 11.17 -16.03 -1.89
N VAL A 97 10.11 -15.24 -1.73
CA VAL A 97 9.36 -14.71 -2.87
C VAL A 97 9.93 -13.34 -3.23
N LEU A 98 10.86 -13.35 -4.19
CA LEU A 98 11.63 -12.18 -4.60
C LEU A 98 10.83 -11.17 -5.44
N ASN A 99 9.81 -11.63 -6.16
CA ASN A 99 8.96 -10.77 -6.98
C ASN A 99 7.89 -10.09 -6.14
N PRO A 100 7.77 -8.76 -6.11
CA PRO A 100 6.58 -8.10 -5.60
C PRO A 100 5.34 -8.45 -6.44
N ILE A 101 4.16 -8.36 -5.84
CA ILE A 101 2.88 -8.51 -6.53
C ILE A 101 2.12 -7.20 -6.38
N LEU A 102 1.75 -6.58 -7.50
CA LEU A 102 0.81 -5.47 -7.53
C LEU A 102 -0.60 -6.02 -7.65
N TYR A 103 -1.53 -5.46 -6.88
CA TYR A 103 -2.95 -5.73 -6.95
C TYR A 103 -3.70 -4.43 -7.25
N GLU A 104 -4.27 -4.34 -8.44
CA GLU A 104 -5.03 -3.19 -8.93
C GLU A 104 -6.47 -3.25 -8.42
N THR A 105 -6.81 -2.41 -7.44
CA THR A 105 -8.09 -2.54 -6.71
C THR A 105 -9.30 -2.17 -7.56
N GLY A 106 -9.10 -1.26 -8.52
CA GLY A 106 -10.09 -0.76 -9.47
C GLY A 106 -10.22 -1.55 -10.77
N GLN A 107 -9.36 -2.56 -11.01
CA GLN A 107 -9.41 -3.37 -12.22
C GLN A 107 -10.68 -4.26 -12.19
N PRO A 108 -11.62 -4.11 -13.14
CA PRO A 108 -12.88 -4.88 -13.13
C PRO A 108 -12.68 -6.36 -13.42
N ASP A 109 -11.73 -6.73 -14.28
CA ASP A 109 -11.44 -8.12 -14.62
C ASP A 109 -10.58 -8.77 -13.54
N VAL A 110 -11.17 -9.69 -12.77
CA VAL A 110 -10.51 -10.43 -11.69
C VAL A 110 -9.24 -11.14 -12.15
N ASN A 111 -9.17 -11.58 -13.41
CA ASN A 111 -8.01 -12.28 -13.95
C ASN A 111 -6.84 -11.35 -14.28
N LYS A 112 -7.04 -10.03 -14.20
CA LYS A 112 -6.05 -9.00 -14.54
C LYS A 112 -5.65 -8.14 -13.34
N ARG A 113 -6.22 -8.38 -12.15
CA ARG A 113 -5.93 -7.55 -10.97
C ARG A 113 -4.52 -7.73 -10.45
N PHE A 114 -3.95 -8.93 -10.59
CA PHE A 114 -2.63 -9.23 -10.09
C PHE A 114 -1.57 -9.13 -11.19
N SER A 115 -0.50 -8.39 -10.90
CA SER A 115 0.69 -8.30 -11.74
C SER A 115 1.94 -8.68 -10.94
N VAL A 116 2.75 -9.60 -11.48
CA VAL A 116 4.05 -9.96 -10.90
C VAL A 116 5.08 -8.94 -11.38
N LEU A 117 5.78 -8.30 -10.45
CA LEU A 117 6.78 -7.27 -10.74
C LEU A 117 8.20 -7.85 -10.75
N ASN A 118 9.16 -7.03 -11.18
CA ASN A 118 10.57 -7.40 -11.25
C ASN A 118 11.10 -7.82 -9.85
N PRO A 119 11.91 -8.89 -9.77
CA PRO A 119 12.40 -9.40 -8.49
C PRO A 119 13.53 -8.55 -7.91
N THR A 120 13.66 -8.55 -6.60
CA THR A 120 14.93 -8.22 -5.91
C THR A 120 15.87 -9.43 -5.91
N SER A 121 17.16 -9.22 -5.64
CA SER A 121 18.11 -10.30 -5.33
C SER A 121 18.22 -10.59 -3.83
N ILE A 122 17.59 -9.78 -2.97
CA ILE A 122 17.72 -9.86 -1.51
C ILE A 122 16.54 -10.63 -0.89
N PRO A 123 16.78 -11.76 -0.20
CA PRO A 123 15.75 -12.46 0.56
C PRO A 123 15.27 -11.64 1.77
N ARG A 124 14.07 -11.08 1.69
CA ARG A 124 13.41 -10.40 2.82
C ARG A 124 12.52 -11.41 3.57
N MET A 125 13.09 -12.16 4.51
CA MET A 125 12.46 -13.25 5.27
C MET A 125 11.82 -12.74 6.58
N TYR A 126 11.64 -13.60 7.59
CA TYR A 126 11.09 -13.23 8.90
C TYR A 126 11.86 -12.05 9.55
N HIS A 127 11.12 -11.09 10.11
CA HIS A 127 11.60 -9.77 10.54
C HIS A 127 12.03 -8.82 9.39
N SER A 128 11.62 -9.06 8.15
CA SER A 128 11.56 -7.97 7.17
C SER A 128 10.44 -6.98 7.53
N SER A 129 10.53 -5.78 6.99
CA SER A 129 9.46 -4.79 7.07
C SER A 129 9.50 -3.87 5.85
N ALA A 130 8.37 -3.23 5.57
CA ALA A 130 8.27 -2.21 4.56
C ALA A 130 7.33 -1.07 4.94
N THR A 131 7.59 0.11 4.39
CA THR A 131 6.74 1.30 4.58
C THR A 131 6.77 2.22 3.36
N LEU A 132 5.66 2.93 3.14
CA LEU A 132 5.51 3.92 2.06
C LEU A 132 6.23 5.22 2.42
N LEU A 133 6.99 5.78 1.47
CA LEU A 133 7.70 7.04 1.63
C LEU A 133 6.91 8.23 1.07
N PRO A 134 7.19 9.47 1.54
CA PRO A 134 6.55 10.69 1.05
C PRO A 134 6.71 10.97 -0.44
N ASP A 135 7.70 10.37 -1.10
CA ASP A 135 7.91 10.50 -2.55
C ASP A 135 7.22 9.39 -3.36
N GLY A 136 6.46 8.51 -2.71
CA GLY A 136 5.76 7.40 -3.34
C GLY A 136 6.62 6.16 -3.57
N ARG A 137 7.90 6.15 -3.19
CA ARG A 137 8.70 4.91 -3.12
C ARG A 137 8.32 4.09 -1.89
N ILE A 138 8.81 2.86 -1.82
CA ILE A 138 8.65 2.00 -0.65
C ILE A 138 10.02 1.68 -0.09
N LEU A 139 10.23 1.96 1.19
CA LEU A 139 11.42 1.52 1.90
C LEU A 139 11.21 0.09 2.36
N VAL A 140 12.15 -0.79 2.01
CA VAL A 140 12.15 -2.21 2.36
C VAL A 140 13.43 -2.50 3.15
N GLY A 141 13.29 -3.20 4.27
CA GLY A 141 14.41 -3.47 5.18
C GLY A 141 14.30 -4.82 5.89
N GLY A 142 15.35 -5.16 6.63
CA GLY A 142 15.48 -6.47 7.28
C GLY A 142 15.92 -7.56 6.30
N SER A 143 16.12 -8.80 6.68
CA SER A 143 15.42 -9.54 7.71
C SER A 143 16.39 -10.17 8.69
N ASN A 144 15.87 -10.66 9.82
CA ASN A 144 16.65 -11.48 10.73
C ASN A 144 15.86 -12.76 11.02
N PRO A 145 16.00 -13.80 10.16
CA PRO A 145 15.31 -15.06 10.36
C PRO A 145 15.97 -15.95 11.42
N HIS A 146 16.80 -15.38 12.31
CA HIS A 146 17.55 -16.10 13.34
C HIS A 146 17.30 -15.55 14.75
N ILE A 147 17.47 -16.40 15.77
CA ILE A 147 17.31 -16.02 17.19
C ILE A 147 18.30 -14.89 17.57
N ARG A 148 19.48 -14.90 16.96
CA ARG A 148 20.52 -13.85 17.09
C ARG A 148 20.98 -13.46 15.70
N TYR A 149 21.65 -12.32 15.56
CA TYR A 149 22.26 -11.97 14.28
C TYR A 149 23.29 -13.02 13.86
N ASN A 150 23.10 -13.55 12.65
CA ASN A 150 23.99 -14.53 12.07
C ASN A 150 24.21 -14.20 10.59
N PHE A 151 25.46 -13.94 10.23
CA PHE A 151 25.84 -13.44 8.91
C PHE A 151 26.52 -14.49 8.04
N THR A 152 26.92 -15.64 8.60
CA THR A 152 27.72 -16.65 7.90
C THR A 152 27.27 -18.07 8.24
N GLY A 153 27.51 -19.01 7.32
CA GLY A 153 27.20 -20.44 7.57
C GLY A 153 25.70 -20.77 7.69
N VAL A 154 24.82 -19.88 7.23
CA VAL A 154 23.35 -20.04 7.27
C VAL A 154 22.75 -19.79 5.89
N LYS A 155 21.57 -20.38 5.64
CA LYS A 155 20.90 -20.28 4.33
C LYS A 155 20.44 -18.86 3.99
N TYR A 156 19.96 -18.11 4.99
CA TYR A 156 19.48 -16.74 4.82
C TYR A 156 20.11 -15.83 5.89
N PRO A 157 21.32 -15.29 5.65
CA PRO A 157 21.99 -14.41 6.59
C PRO A 157 21.14 -13.22 7.05
N THR A 158 21.40 -12.72 8.25
CA THR A 158 20.84 -11.45 8.73
C THR A 158 21.15 -10.34 7.71
N GLU A 159 20.11 -9.63 7.28
CA GLU A 159 20.17 -8.58 6.27
C GLU A 159 19.83 -7.23 6.90
N LEU A 160 20.80 -6.32 6.88
CA LEU A 160 20.74 -5.00 7.52
C LEU A 160 20.59 -3.85 6.51
N SER A 161 20.70 -4.13 5.22
CA SER A 161 20.54 -3.13 4.16
C SER A 161 19.09 -2.70 4.01
N LEU A 162 18.92 -1.54 3.38
CA LEU A 162 17.62 -1.02 2.95
C LEU A 162 17.59 -0.90 1.43
N GLU A 163 16.46 -1.25 0.82
CA GLU A 163 16.16 -1.00 -0.58
C GLU A 163 15.02 0.01 -0.68
N ALA A 164 15.12 0.94 -1.64
CA ALA A 164 14.00 1.78 -2.03
C ALA A 164 13.35 1.18 -3.28
N PHE A 165 12.26 0.43 -3.09
CA PHE A 165 11.47 -0.10 -4.18
C PHE A 165 10.72 1.04 -4.90
N MET A 166 10.77 1.04 -6.23
CA MET A 166 10.12 2.03 -7.09
C MET A 166 8.94 1.37 -7.81
N PRO A 167 7.69 1.60 -7.38
CA PRO A 167 6.52 1.03 -8.03
C PRO A 167 6.37 1.49 -9.50
N PRO A 168 5.64 0.75 -10.35
CA PRO A 168 5.52 1.05 -11.78
C PRO A 168 5.06 2.48 -12.11
N TYR A 169 4.25 3.10 -11.24
CA TYR A 169 3.80 4.48 -11.40
C TYR A 169 4.94 5.52 -11.33
N LEU A 170 6.12 5.18 -10.78
CA LEU A 170 7.30 6.05 -10.75
C LEU A 170 8.27 5.81 -11.92
N SER A 171 7.91 4.95 -12.89
CA SER A 171 8.73 4.71 -14.07
C SER A 171 9.08 6.04 -14.78
N PRO A 172 10.31 6.21 -15.30
CA PRO A 172 10.70 7.41 -16.04
C PRO A 172 9.77 7.78 -17.20
N HIS A 173 9.12 6.78 -17.83
CA HIS A 173 8.12 6.98 -18.88
C HIS A 173 6.92 7.81 -18.41
N HIS A 174 6.59 7.76 -17.12
CA HIS A 174 5.48 8.47 -16.50
C HIS A 174 5.88 9.80 -15.85
N SER A 175 7.15 10.20 -15.93
CA SER A 175 7.67 11.40 -15.24
C SER A 175 6.93 12.69 -15.61
N HIS A 176 6.48 12.83 -16.86
CA HIS A 176 5.72 13.98 -17.35
C HIS A 176 4.31 14.11 -16.74
N LEU A 177 3.77 13.03 -16.16
CA LEU A 177 2.48 13.01 -15.50
C LEU A 177 2.57 13.36 -14.01
N ARG A 178 3.78 13.34 -13.44
CA ARG A 178 4.00 13.45 -11.99
C ARG A 178 3.72 14.87 -11.49
N PRO A 179 2.75 15.06 -10.57
CA PRO A 179 2.54 16.34 -9.90
C PRO A 179 3.79 16.80 -9.14
N SER A 180 4.10 18.09 -9.23
CA SER A 180 5.21 18.75 -8.54
C SER A 180 4.78 20.09 -7.93
N ASN A 181 5.65 20.70 -7.13
CA ASN A 181 5.40 21.98 -6.44
C ASN A 181 4.05 22.04 -5.71
N THR A 182 3.68 20.92 -5.08
CA THR A 182 2.40 20.78 -4.40
C THR A 182 2.36 21.67 -3.15
N THR A 183 1.32 22.49 -3.02
CA THR A 183 1.04 23.29 -1.82
C THR A 183 -0.39 23.04 -1.35
N LEU A 184 -0.65 23.27 -0.05
CA LEU A 184 -1.94 23.07 0.57
C LEU A 184 -2.42 24.36 1.23
N GLU A 185 -3.69 24.71 0.98
CA GLU A 185 -4.36 25.91 1.49
C GLU A 185 -5.66 25.53 2.23
N GLY A 186 -5.88 26.11 3.41
CA GLY A 186 -7.10 25.91 4.20
C GLY A 186 -6.96 24.94 5.38
N PRO A 187 -8.01 24.83 6.22
CA PRO A 187 -7.97 24.03 7.43
C PRO A 187 -8.11 22.53 7.13
N VAL A 188 -7.31 21.72 7.82
CA VAL A 188 -7.42 20.26 7.79
C VAL A 188 -8.15 19.78 9.06
N SER A 189 -9.45 20.10 9.12
CA SER A 189 -10.37 19.69 10.18
C SER A 189 -11.54 18.90 9.59
N TYR A 190 -12.24 18.08 10.37
CA TYR A 190 -13.30 17.21 9.86
C TYR A 190 -14.42 17.96 9.14
N GLY A 191 -14.85 17.43 7.99
CA GLY A 191 -15.95 17.96 7.18
C GLY A 191 -15.70 19.34 6.55
N GLN A 192 -14.48 19.88 6.63
CA GLN A 192 -14.08 21.12 6.00
C GLN A 192 -13.62 20.91 4.55
N LYS A 193 -13.29 22.02 3.88
CA LYS A 193 -12.62 22.00 2.58
C LYS A 193 -11.19 22.50 2.74
N PHE A 194 -10.29 21.89 1.98
CA PHE A 194 -8.98 22.46 1.70
C PHE A 194 -8.71 22.37 0.20
N SER A 195 -7.76 23.17 -0.26
CA SER A 195 -7.32 23.13 -1.64
C SER A 195 -5.87 22.68 -1.73
N VAL A 196 -5.55 21.95 -2.79
CA VAL A 196 -4.19 21.56 -3.15
C VAL A 196 -3.87 22.17 -4.51
N THR A 197 -2.80 22.93 -4.59
CA THR A 197 -2.28 23.48 -5.84
C THR A 197 -1.06 22.68 -6.25
N PHE A 198 -0.94 22.32 -7.52
CA PHE A 198 0.23 21.58 -8.03
C PHE A 198 0.53 21.99 -9.47
N THR A 199 1.74 21.65 -9.93
CA THR A 199 2.19 21.85 -11.31
C THR A 199 2.44 20.53 -12.03
N LEU A 200 2.17 20.51 -13.33
CA LEU A 200 2.55 19.44 -14.25
C LEU A 200 3.67 19.91 -15.17
N GLY A 201 4.60 19.02 -15.53
CA GLY A 201 5.72 19.36 -16.42
C GLY A 201 5.31 19.65 -17.86
N VAL A 202 4.10 19.22 -18.25
CA VAL A 202 3.50 19.45 -19.56
C VAL A 202 2.03 19.80 -19.36
N SER A 203 1.48 20.66 -20.23
CA SER A 203 0.04 20.95 -20.21
C SER A 203 -0.74 19.68 -20.54
N GLN A 204 -1.63 19.30 -19.63
CA GLN A 204 -2.40 18.07 -19.68
C GLN A 204 -3.79 18.34 -19.10
N ASP A 205 -4.77 17.55 -19.54
CA ASP A 205 -6.09 17.56 -18.92
C ASP A 205 -6.04 16.90 -17.54
N THR A 206 -6.86 17.38 -16.61
CA THR A 206 -6.95 16.90 -15.23
C THR A 206 -8.19 16.03 -15.00
N LYS A 207 -8.72 15.36 -16.03
CA LYS A 207 -9.92 14.51 -15.89
C LYS A 207 -9.68 13.31 -14.98
N GLU A 208 -8.46 12.79 -14.98
CA GLU A 208 -8.03 11.65 -14.17
C GLU A 208 -7.10 12.12 -13.07
N VAL A 209 -7.67 12.81 -12.08
CA VAL A 209 -6.94 13.24 -10.88
C VAL A 209 -7.68 12.77 -9.63
N MET A 210 -6.91 12.40 -8.62
CA MET A 210 -7.41 12.03 -7.31
C MET A 210 -6.52 12.65 -6.23
N VAL A 211 -7.13 12.99 -5.11
CA VAL A 211 -6.42 13.42 -3.91
C VAL A 211 -6.64 12.35 -2.84
N THR A 212 -5.55 11.78 -2.34
CA THR A 212 -5.62 10.73 -1.32
C THR A 212 -4.97 11.16 -0.02
N MET A 213 -5.57 10.76 1.10
CA MET A 213 -4.97 10.86 2.42
C MET A 213 -4.59 9.46 2.92
N ILE A 214 -3.31 9.28 3.25
CA ILE A 214 -2.77 8.00 3.70
C ILE A 214 -2.27 8.16 5.13
N ALA A 215 -2.78 7.33 6.04
CA ALA A 215 -2.13 7.10 7.32
C ALA A 215 -1.04 6.03 7.10
N PRO A 216 0.25 6.39 7.18
CA PRO A 216 1.33 5.43 7.01
C PRO A 216 1.30 4.41 8.15
N SER A 217 1.73 3.20 7.85
CA SER A 217 1.79 2.14 8.83
C SER A 217 3.08 2.17 9.65
N PHE A 218 2.94 1.77 10.92
CA PHE A 218 4.05 1.16 11.64
C PHE A 218 3.99 -0.34 11.35
N THR A 219 5.03 -0.89 10.74
CA THR A 219 5.01 -2.27 10.24
C THR A 219 6.06 -3.12 10.95
N THR A 220 5.62 -4.25 11.52
CA THR A 220 6.51 -5.29 12.04
C THR A 220 5.83 -6.64 11.94
N HIS A 221 6.60 -7.72 11.71
CA HIS A 221 6.07 -9.09 11.67
C HIS A 221 4.87 -9.24 10.72
N SER A 222 4.94 -8.61 9.54
CA SER A 222 3.85 -8.60 8.54
C SER A 222 2.55 -7.96 9.02
N PHE A 223 2.62 -7.19 10.10
CA PHE A 223 1.49 -6.49 10.68
C PHE A 223 1.68 -4.98 10.52
N ALA A 224 0.89 -4.39 9.60
CA ALA A 224 0.90 -2.97 9.30
C ALA A 224 -0.16 -2.25 10.16
N MET A 225 0.23 -1.82 11.36
CA MET A 225 -0.65 -1.06 12.25
C MET A 225 -1.04 0.28 11.64
N ASN A 226 -2.27 0.72 11.87
CA ASN A 226 -2.78 2.06 11.51
C ASN A 226 -2.89 2.37 10.01
N GLN A 227 -2.52 1.45 9.12
CA GLN A 227 -2.59 1.66 7.67
C GLN A 227 -4.02 1.99 7.21
N ARG A 228 -4.18 3.13 6.51
CA ARG A 228 -5.47 3.55 5.94
C ARG A 228 -5.25 4.44 4.73
N LEU A 229 -6.07 4.27 3.71
CA LEU A 229 -6.11 5.17 2.55
C LEU A 229 -7.53 5.68 2.34
N LEU A 230 -7.66 7.00 2.23
CA LEU A 230 -8.90 7.71 1.95
C LEU A 230 -8.75 8.39 0.59
N ILE A 231 -9.68 8.14 -0.32
CA ILE A 231 -9.81 8.91 -1.55
C ILE A 231 -10.79 10.04 -1.27
N LEU A 232 -10.32 11.27 -1.31
CA LEU A 232 -11.13 12.44 -0.96
C LEU A 232 -12.08 12.83 -2.09
N ASP A 233 -13.21 13.39 -1.69
CA ASP A 233 -14.22 13.89 -2.63
C ASP A 233 -13.78 15.22 -3.24
N ILE A 234 -13.77 15.32 -4.56
CA ILE A 234 -13.36 16.51 -5.29
C ILE A 234 -14.56 17.42 -5.47
N VAL A 235 -14.46 18.63 -4.94
CA VAL A 235 -15.46 19.70 -5.07
C VAL A 235 -15.32 20.40 -6.40
N GLU A 236 -14.08 20.74 -6.74
CA GLU A 236 -13.79 21.60 -7.89
C GLU A 236 -12.34 21.41 -8.34
N ILE A 237 -12.11 21.52 -9.65
CA ILE A 237 -10.80 21.58 -10.27
C ILE A 237 -10.72 22.89 -11.06
N GLN A 238 -9.77 23.75 -10.72
CA GLN A 238 -9.55 25.04 -11.35
C GLN A 238 -8.18 25.06 -12.02
N GLN A 239 -8.14 25.43 -13.30
CA GLN A 239 -6.90 25.67 -14.02
C GLN A 239 -6.43 27.10 -13.77
N LEU A 240 -5.32 27.27 -13.04
CA LEU A 240 -4.76 28.59 -12.74
C LEU A 240 -3.82 29.10 -13.85
N SER A 241 -3.16 28.18 -14.56
CA SER A 241 -2.30 28.47 -15.71
C SER A 241 -2.24 27.25 -16.64
N SER A 242 -1.48 27.31 -17.74
CA SER A 242 -1.27 26.15 -18.63
C SER A 242 -0.70 24.90 -17.93
N PHE A 243 0.00 25.10 -16.80
CA PHE A 243 0.71 24.04 -16.07
C PHE A 243 0.29 23.91 -14.60
N THR A 244 -0.47 24.86 -14.07
CA THR A 244 -0.85 24.93 -12.65
C THR A 244 -2.33 24.66 -12.47
N GLN A 245 -2.63 23.76 -11.54
CA GLN A 245 -3.98 23.28 -11.25
C GLN A 245 -4.23 23.41 -9.75
N LYS A 246 -5.46 23.78 -9.38
CA LYS A 246 -5.93 23.85 -8.00
C LYS A 246 -7.13 22.95 -7.84
N ILE A 247 -7.07 22.01 -6.90
CA ILE A 247 -8.15 21.07 -6.58
C ILE A 247 -8.65 21.38 -5.19
N THR A 248 -9.95 21.59 -5.05
CA THR A 248 -10.61 21.72 -3.76
C THR A 248 -11.29 20.40 -3.43
N VAL A 249 -11.05 19.90 -2.22
CA VAL A 249 -11.59 18.61 -1.74
C VAL A 249 -12.24 18.76 -0.38
N TYR A 250 -13.14 17.84 -0.04
CA TYR A 250 -13.61 17.68 1.33
C TYR A 250 -12.62 16.86 2.16
N THR A 251 -12.36 17.29 3.39
CA THR A 251 -11.71 16.46 4.40
C THR A 251 -12.65 15.34 4.85
N PRO A 252 -12.12 14.27 5.48
CA PRO A 252 -12.95 13.22 6.04
C PRO A 252 -13.99 13.78 7.03
N PRO A 253 -15.23 13.25 7.04
CA PRO A 253 -16.32 13.87 7.78
C PRO A 253 -16.32 13.52 9.28
N SER A 254 -15.58 12.50 9.71
CA SER A 254 -15.52 12.11 11.12
C SER A 254 -14.22 11.43 11.52
N ARG A 255 -13.94 11.47 12.83
CA ARG A 255 -12.82 10.78 13.49
C ARG A 255 -12.87 9.26 13.41
N ASN A 256 -14.04 8.67 13.10
CA ASN A 256 -14.17 7.23 12.91
C ASN A 256 -13.60 6.81 11.55
N ILE A 257 -13.81 7.66 10.52
CA ILE A 257 -13.31 7.46 9.15
C ILE A 257 -11.83 7.87 9.04
N ALA A 258 -11.40 8.90 9.76
CA ALA A 258 -10.00 9.30 9.82
C ALA A 258 -9.62 9.60 11.28
N PRO A 259 -9.15 8.62 12.06
CA PRO A 259 -8.68 8.87 13.41
C PRO A 259 -7.65 10.00 13.48
N PRO A 260 -7.63 10.81 14.56
CA PRO A 260 -6.66 11.89 14.71
C PRO A 260 -5.23 11.36 14.60
N GLY A 261 -4.39 12.07 13.85
CA GLY A 261 -3.03 11.62 13.55
C GLY A 261 -2.45 12.33 12.34
N TYR A 262 -1.24 11.92 11.96
CA TYR A 262 -0.56 12.43 10.77
C TYR A 262 -0.94 11.62 9.54
N TYR A 263 -1.22 12.32 8.45
CA TYR A 263 -1.55 11.76 7.15
C TYR A 263 -0.66 12.38 6.08
N MET A 264 -0.29 11.57 5.09
CA MET A 264 0.33 12.03 3.86
C MET A 264 -0.78 12.31 2.84
N VAL A 265 -0.86 13.55 2.34
CA VAL A 265 -1.75 13.94 1.24
C VAL A 265 -1.00 13.82 -0.07
N PHE A 266 -1.49 13.00 -1.00
CA PHE A 266 -0.95 12.88 -2.36
C PHE A 266 -1.95 13.43 -3.36
N VAL A 267 -1.44 14.11 -4.39
CA VAL A 267 -2.14 14.28 -5.67
C VAL A 267 -1.64 13.19 -6.61
N VAL A 268 -2.57 12.46 -7.21
CA VAL A 268 -2.27 11.40 -8.19
C VAL A 268 -2.94 11.78 -9.50
N HIS A 269 -2.16 11.91 -10.55
CA HIS A 269 -2.62 12.29 -11.89
C HIS A 269 -2.33 11.15 -12.86
N LYS A 270 -3.38 10.63 -13.52
CA LYS A 270 -3.29 9.47 -14.43
C LYS A 270 -2.50 8.29 -13.83
N GLY A 271 -2.77 7.99 -12.56
CA GLY A 271 -2.09 6.92 -11.81
C GLY A 271 -0.70 7.25 -11.27
N VAL A 272 -0.21 8.50 -11.41
CA VAL A 272 1.14 8.90 -11.00
C VAL A 272 1.09 9.86 -9.80
N PRO A 273 1.58 9.46 -8.61
CA PRO A 273 1.61 10.31 -7.44
C PRO A 273 2.76 11.32 -7.45
N GLY A 274 2.47 12.54 -7.02
CA GLY A 274 3.48 13.54 -6.66
C GLY A 274 4.15 13.25 -5.32
N HIS A 275 4.94 14.20 -4.82
CA HIS A 275 5.38 14.18 -3.43
C HIS A 275 4.22 14.54 -2.50
N SER A 276 4.15 13.86 -1.35
CA SER A 276 3.10 14.12 -0.37
C SER A 276 3.37 15.36 0.46
N ILE A 277 2.29 15.95 0.97
CA ILE A 277 2.31 16.93 2.06
C ILE A 277 1.83 16.25 3.34
N TRP A 278 2.57 16.40 4.43
CA TRP A 278 2.12 15.93 5.74
C TRP A 278 1.10 16.89 6.33
N VAL A 279 -0.02 16.35 6.77
CA VAL A 279 -1.07 17.07 7.49
C VAL A 279 -1.41 16.34 8.78
N LYS A 280 -1.99 17.05 9.73
CA LYS A 280 -2.46 16.48 10.99
C LYS A 280 -3.98 16.63 11.07
N MET A 281 -4.69 15.51 11.14
CA MET A 281 -6.12 15.51 11.47
C MET A 281 -6.29 15.71 12.97
N GLN A 282 -7.08 16.69 13.37
CA GLN A 282 -7.38 17.03 14.77
C GLN A 282 -8.88 17.08 14.99
#